data_AF-A0A3R7IG04-F1
#
_entry.id   AF-A0A3R7IG04-F1
#
_cell.length_a   1.000
_cell.length_b   1.000
_cell.length_c   1.000
_cell.angle_alpha   90.00
_cell.angle_beta   90.00
_cell.angle_gamma   90.00
#
_symmetry.space_group_name_H-M   'P 1'
#
loop_
_entity.id
_entity.type
_entity.pdbx_description
1 polymer ?
#
loop_
_entity_poly.entity_id
_entity_poly.type
_entity_poly.pdbx_seq_one_letter_code
_entity_poly.pdbx_strand_id
1 'polypeptide(L)'
;MLALTLILVLSLSLYLISGILAPKRKGREKSSTYACGEHIRLGSLKLTVTLYEYLTYFIVLDSAAILIAFTALSLPTINVYIVLVYLAMVLASALVLRGGD
;
A
#
# COMPACT_ATOMS: atom_id res chain seq x y z
N MET A 1 -16.59 -3.79 10.77
CA MET A 1 -16.61 -2.34 11.08
C MET A 1 -16.21 -2.05 12.52
N LEU A 2 -16.91 -2.59 13.54
CA LEU A 2 -16.58 -2.36 14.97
C LEU A 2 -15.10 -2.67 15.34
N ALA A 3 -14.54 -3.78 14.86
CA ALA A 3 -13.15 -4.14 15.13
C ALA A 3 -12.15 -3.11 14.55
N LEU A 4 -12.37 -2.65 13.31
CA LEU A 4 -11.53 -1.63 12.67
C LEU A 4 -11.58 -0.31 13.43
N THR A 5 -12.77 0.14 13.82
CA THR A 5 -12.92 1.36 14.61
C THR A 5 -12.24 1.24 15.97
N LEU A 6 -12.30 0.07 16.60
CA LEU A 6 -11.68 -0.17 17.90
C LEU A 6 -10.15 -0.12 17.79
N ILE A 7 -9.57 -0.76 16.78
CA ILE A 7 -8.13 -0.71 16.50
C ILE A 7 -7.66 0.72 16.17
N LEU A 8 -8.44 1.46 15.38
CA LEU A 8 -8.11 2.84 15.03
C LEU A 8 -8.14 3.76 16.26
N VAL A 9 -9.18 3.65 17.08
CA VAL A 9 -9.30 4.43 18.33
C VAL A 9 -8.19 4.05 19.31
N LEU A 10 -7.85 2.77 19.41
CA LEU A 10 -6.77 2.30 20.28
C LEU A 10 -5.40 2.83 19.82
N SER A 11 -5.08 2.72 18.53
CA SER A 11 -3.82 3.23 17.99
C SER A 11 -3.70 4.76 18.12
N LEU A 12 -4.78 5.49 17.87
CA LEU A 12 -4.82 6.94 18.05
C LEU A 12 -4.64 7.34 19.53
N SER A 13 -5.31 6.66 20.44
CA SER A 13 -5.18 6.95 21.88
C SER A 13 -3.77 6.66 22.39
N LEU A 14 -3.14 5.55 21.99
CA LEU A 14 -1.74 5.26 22.30
C LEU A 14 -0.78 6.32 21.73
N TYR A 15 -1.02 6.79 20.51
CA TYR A 15 -0.23 7.87 19.89
C TYR A 15 -0.33 9.19 20.69
N LEU A 16 -1.55 9.55 21.13
CA LEU A 16 -1.77 10.77 21.91
C LEU A 16 -1.16 10.66 23.32
N ILE A 17 -1.40 9.54 24.02
CA ILE A 17 -0.85 9.31 25.37
C ILE A 17 0.67 9.31 25.33
N SER A 18 1.29 8.63 24.35
CA SER A 18 2.75 8.62 24.20
C SER A 18 3.30 10.02 23.90
N GLY A 19 2.62 10.83 23.08
CA GLY A 19 3.02 12.22 22.81
C GLY A 19 2.91 13.15 24.03
N ILE A 20 1.99 12.88 24.95
CA ILE A 20 1.81 13.64 26.20
C ILE A 20 2.84 13.20 27.25
N LEU A 21 3.04 11.89 27.42
CA LEU A 21 3.90 11.32 28.45
C LEU A 21 5.40 11.41 28.09
N ALA A 22 5.72 11.52 26.80
CA ALA A 22 7.11 11.57 26.34
C ALA A 22 7.83 12.85 26.83
N PRO A 23 9.09 12.73 27.31
CA PRO A 23 9.88 13.87 27.73
C PRO A 23 10.24 14.76 26.55
N LYS A 24 9.66 15.97 26.51
CA LYS A 24 9.88 16.97 25.46
C LYS A 24 11.22 17.70 25.64
N ARG A 25 12.33 17.02 25.38
CA ARG A 25 13.67 17.64 25.31
C ARG A 25 13.86 18.27 23.92
N LYS A 26 13.87 19.61 23.88
CA LYS A 26 14.17 20.38 22.66
C LYS A 26 15.68 20.50 22.49
N GLY A 27 16.21 20.06 21.37
CA GLY A 27 17.62 20.19 21.00
C GLY A 27 17.77 20.17 19.49
N ARG A 28 18.53 21.12 18.94
CA ARG A 28 18.69 21.31 17.48
C ARG A 28 19.24 20.05 16.80
N GLU A 29 20.13 19.32 17.47
CA GLU A 29 20.67 18.04 17.01
C GLU A 29 19.65 16.89 17.03
N LYS A 30 18.69 16.91 17.95
CA LYS A 30 17.63 15.88 18.02
C LYS A 30 16.63 16.01 16.87
N SER A 31 16.47 17.21 16.32
CA SER A 31 15.59 17.50 15.18
C SER A 31 16.27 17.40 13.82
N SER A 32 17.60 17.26 13.76
CA SER A 32 18.30 17.07 12.48
C SER A 32 18.17 15.64 11.97
N THR A 33 18.18 15.49 10.64
CA THR A 33 18.21 14.17 10.01
C THR A 33 19.41 13.37 10.49
N TYR A 34 19.18 12.11 10.85
CA TYR A 34 20.25 11.21 11.25
C TYR A 34 21.16 10.90 10.05
N ALA A 35 22.43 11.27 10.16
CA ALA A 35 23.48 10.92 9.21
C ALA A 35 24.81 10.70 9.94
N CYS A 36 24.82 9.80 10.93
CA CYS A 36 26.02 9.46 11.72
C CYS A 36 26.75 10.67 12.32
N GLY A 37 26.01 11.70 12.76
CA GLY A 37 26.56 12.93 13.33
C GLY A 37 26.87 14.03 12.30
N GLU A 38 26.75 13.75 11.01
CA GLU A 38 26.97 14.74 9.96
C GLU A 38 25.69 15.54 9.64
N HIS A 39 25.84 16.84 9.42
CA HIS A 39 24.72 17.71 9.08
C HIS A 39 24.46 17.70 7.57
N ILE A 40 23.68 16.74 7.11
CA ILE A 40 23.28 16.65 5.70
C ILE A 40 21.99 17.43 5.47
N ARG A 41 21.99 18.30 4.45
CA ARG A 41 20.76 18.86 3.89
C ARG A 41 20.17 17.83 2.94
N LEU A 42 19.20 17.05 3.42
CA LEU A 42 18.43 16.19 2.52
C LEU A 42 17.66 17.06 1.52
N GLY A 43 18.12 17.05 0.26
CA GLY A 43 17.32 17.51 -0.87
C GLY A 43 16.23 16.49 -1.22
N SER A 44 15.58 16.68 -2.37
CA SER A 44 14.63 15.70 -2.89
C SER A 44 15.35 14.37 -3.18
N LEU A 45 15.09 13.35 -2.38
CA LEU A 45 15.58 12.00 -2.60
C LEU A 45 14.89 11.42 -3.84
N LYS A 46 15.64 11.23 -4.93
CA LYS A 46 15.18 10.45 -6.08
C LYS A 46 15.35 8.98 -5.74
N LEU A 47 14.26 8.36 -5.30
CA LEU A 47 14.19 6.92 -5.08
C LEU A 47 14.02 6.23 -6.43
N THR A 48 15.02 5.45 -6.83
CA THR A 48 14.89 4.53 -7.98
C THR A 48 14.09 3.32 -7.52
N VAL A 49 12.89 3.12 -8.08
CA VAL A 49 12.06 1.96 -7.78
C VAL A 49 12.60 0.77 -8.56
N THR A 50 13.45 -0.04 -7.91
CA THR A 50 14.11 -1.20 -8.56
C THR A 50 13.16 -2.35 -8.86
N LEU A 51 12.00 -2.43 -8.18
CA LEU A 51 11.00 -3.50 -8.31
C LEU A 51 9.69 -3.04 -8.98
N TYR A 52 9.77 -2.06 -9.90
CA TYR A 52 8.58 -1.50 -10.54
C TYR A 52 7.81 -2.54 -11.38
N GLU A 53 8.51 -3.52 -11.97
CA GLU A 53 7.89 -4.64 -12.69
C GLU A 53 6.99 -5.47 -11.76
N TYR A 54 7.51 -5.88 -10.60
CA TYR A 54 6.74 -6.62 -9.60
C TYR A 54 5.55 -5.82 -9.07
N LEU A 55 5.71 -4.50 -8.88
CA LEU A 55 4.60 -3.62 -8.51
C LEU A 55 3.51 -3.63 -9.59
N THR A 56 3.90 -3.63 -10.86
CA THR A 56 2.95 -3.64 -11.98
C THR A 56 2.23 -4.98 -12.06
N TYR A 57 2.93 -6.11 -11.92
CA TYR A 57 2.31 -7.43 -11.80
C TYR A 57 1.33 -7.53 -10.62
N PHE A 58 1.72 -6.98 -9.47
CA PHE A 58 0.86 -6.96 -8.28
C PHE A 58 -0.45 -6.24 -8.57
N ILE A 59 -0.41 -5.05 -9.17
CA ILE A 59 -1.62 -4.27 -9.49
C ILE A 59 -2.53 -5.02 -10.48
N VAL A 60 -1.95 -5.61 -11.53
CA VAL A 60 -2.71 -6.36 -12.53
C VAL A 60 -3.41 -7.56 -11.90
N LEU A 61 -2.69 -8.38 -11.11
CA LEU A 61 -3.27 -9.56 -10.47
C LEU A 61 -4.24 -9.22 -9.34
N ASP A 62 -3.98 -8.17 -8.57
CA ASP A 62 -4.86 -7.69 -7.50
C ASP A 62 -6.22 -7.27 -8.06
N SER A 63 -6.26 -6.69 -9.26
CA SER A 63 -7.53 -6.35 -9.94
C SER A 63 -8.41 -7.59 -10.21
N ALA A 64 -7.83 -8.74 -10.54
CA ALA A 64 -8.57 -9.99 -10.68
C ALA A 64 -9.07 -10.51 -9.34
N ALA A 65 -8.26 -10.43 -8.28
CA ALA A 65 -8.67 -10.85 -6.93
C ALA A 65 -9.85 -10.03 -6.41
N ILE A 66 -9.80 -8.70 -6.60
CA ILE A 66 -10.89 -7.78 -6.24
C ILE A 66 -12.16 -8.13 -7.03
N LEU A 67 -12.03 -8.37 -8.34
CA LEU A 67 -13.18 -8.73 -9.17
C LEU A 67 -13.81 -10.05 -8.74
N ILE A 68 -13.01 -11.07 -8.43
CA ILE A 68 -13.50 -12.35 -7.91
C ILE A 68 -14.22 -12.14 -6.57
N ALA A 69 -13.66 -11.33 -5.67
CA ALA A 69 -14.27 -11.06 -4.37
C ALA A 69 -15.65 -10.38 -4.49
N PHE A 70 -15.79 -9.39 -5.38
CA PHE A 70 -17.08 -8.72 -5.61
C PHE A 70 -18.09 -9.60 -6.34
N THR A 71 -17.62 -10.42 -7.29
CA THR A 71 -18.50 -11.34 -8.01
C THR A 71 -19.04 -12.45 -7.12
N ALA A 72 -18.21 -12.98 -6.22
CA ALA A 72 -18.62 -13.94 -5.20
C ALA A 72 -19.70 -13.38 -4.26
N LEU A 73 -19.72 -12.07 -4.01
CA LEU A 73 -20.71 -11.42 -3.15
C LEU A 73 -22.06 -11.18 -3.86
N SER A 74 -22.07 -11.13 -5.19
CA SER A 74 -23.24 -10.77 -6.02
C SER A 74 -23.65 -11.90 -6.98
N LEU A 75 -23.38 -13.16 -6.61
CA LEU A 75 -23.61 -14.35 -7.43
C LEU A 75 -24.99 -14.47 -8.11
N PRO A 76 -26.14 -14.11 -7.50
CA PRO A 76 -27.43 -14.28 -8.18
C PRO A 76 -27.69 -13.25 -9.29
N THR A 77 -26.96 -12.13 -9.34
CA THR A 77 -27.21 -11.01 -10.27
C THR A 77 -26.15 -10.84 -11.35
N ILE A 78 -25.04 -11.59 -11.26
CA ILE A 78 -23.89 -11.40 -12.14
C ILE A 78 -23.86 -12.41 -13.27
N ASN A 79 -23.61 -11.90 -14.47
CA ASN A 79 -23.33 -12.71 -15.64
C ASN A 79 -21.90 -13.26 -15.59
N VAL A 80 -21.78 -14.57 -15.36
CA VAL A 80 -20.51 -15.30 -15.27
C VAL A 80 -19.63 -15.13 -16.52
N TYR A 81 -20.23 -14.95 -17.71
CA TYR A 81 -19.47 -14.73 -18.94
C TYR A 81 -18.69 -13.41 -18.93
N ILE A 82 -19.26 -12.34 -18.36
CA ILE A 82 -18.60 -11.03 -18.25
C ILE A 82 -17.37 -11.13 -17.32
N VAL A 83 -17.52 -11.86 -16.22
CA VAL A 83 -16.44 -12.13 -15.25
C VAL A 83 -15.30 -12.89 -15.92
N LEU A 84 -15.63 -13.92 -16.70
CA LEU A 84 -14.65 -14.75 -17.39
C LEU A 84 -13.88 -13.97 -18.46
N VAL A 85 -14.55 -13.11 -19.22
CA VAL A 85 -13.91 -12.21 -20.19
C VAL A 85 -12.94 -11.24 -19.49
N TYR A 86 -13.34 -10.67 -18.35
CA TYR A 86 -12.45 -9.76 -17.62
C TYR A 86 -11.23 -10.47 -17.06
N LEU A 87 -11.39 -11.68 -16.49
CA LEU A 87 -10.26 -12.48 -16.02
C LEU A 87 -9.31 -12.86 -17.17
N ALA A 88 -9.85 -13.15 -18.35
CA ALA A 88 -9.04 -13.39 -19.54
C ALA A 88 -8.24 -12.15 -19.96
N MET A 89 -8.83 -10.94 -19.87
CA MET A 89 -8.11 -9.69 -20.13
C MET A 89 -6.99 -9.44 -19.11
N VAL A 90 -7.22 -9.70 -17.82
CA VAL A 90 -6.18 -9.57 -16.77
C VAL A 90 -5.04 -10.57 -16.99
N LEU A 91 -5.35 -11.80 -17.40
CA LEU A 91 -4.33 -12.80 -17.72
C LEU A 91 -3.55 -12.41 -18.98
N ALA A 92 -4.23 -11.89 -20.01
CA ALA A 92 -3.58 -11.41 -21.23
C ALA A 92 -2.64 -10.22 -20.94
N SER A 93 -3.05 -9.26 -20.12
CA SER A 93 -2.19 -8.12 -19.75
C SER A 93 -0.97 -8.56 -18.94
N ALA A 94 -1.13 -9.51 -18.02
CA ALA A 94 0.00 -10.10 -17.29
C ALA A 94 0.98 -10.84 -18.21
N LEU A 95 0.48 -11.58 -19.22
CA LEU A 95 1.32 -12.26 -20.20
C LEU A 95 2.05 -11.29 -21.14
N VAL A 96 1.39 -10.23 -21.58
CA VAL A 96 2.01 -9.17 -22.40
C VAL A 96 3.13 -8.48 -21.62
N LEU A 97 2.89 -8.18 -20.34
CA LEU A 97 3.90 -7.59 -19.47
C LEU A 97 5.11 -8.51 -19.28
N ARG A 98 4.91 -9.83 -19.32
CA ARG A 98 5.98 -10.84 -19.25
C ARG A 98 6.74 -11.04 -20.57
N GLY A 99 6.07 -10.83 -21.70
CA GLY A 99 6.69 -10.93 -23.03
C GLY A 99 7.35 -9.65 -23.52
N GLY A 100 7.35 -8.58 -22.71
CA GLY A 100 7.97 -7.30 -23.00
C GLY A 100 9.44 -7.18 -22.57
N ASP A 101 10.00 -8.24 -21.98
CA ASP A 101 11.43 -8.43 -21.72
C ASP A 101 12.12 -9.13 -22.92
#